data_AF-A0A9E1REM2-F1
#
_entry.id   AF-A0A9E1REM2-F1
#
_cell.length_a   1.000
_cell.length_b   1.000
_cell.length_c   1.000
_cell.angle_alpha   90.00
_cell.angle_beta   90.00
_cell.angle_gamma   90.00
#
_symmetry.space_group_name_H-M   'P 1'
#
loop_
_entity.id
_entity.type
_entity.pdbx_description
1 polymer ?
#
loop_
_entity_poly.entity_id
_entity_poly.type
_entity_poly.pdbx_seq_one_letter_code
_entity_poly.pdbx_strand_id
1 'polypeptide(L)'
;MSLISSLFTGVTGLSGNSEAMGIIGDNISNVNTVGFKGSKAVFSDIFSTILSNGSTTSQLGRGTQLQGTIQEFSQGSFESSSNALDLAIDGSGFFVVSPATSTGNFFTRAGQFRLNENGLVQAITGEILQGSSISNGVVAAATTDIDLAGVQSSPQASTSFTLGANLDASSTATTTFTSPITIFNSVGTSDTLSIQFTKVANANQWTYAVSSAEGTLTSGASGSVTFDSSGQLTQVGGATVADQTIVIDYSAASAPAATLSLNWDLANAANTTTNGKLTGFAAESNNNSVVQDGFTTGTLVGLSTTSDGKISGLFSNGQTNELFQVALADFLAPSGLTRQGQNLFAESAESGQPTQGFAETGGFGAIVGQSLELSNVDLAEQFVTMIQTQQAFQASARIITTTDDLLTEAVNLVR
;
A
#
# COMPACT_ATOMS: atom_id res chain seq x y z
N MET A 1 -11.89 -60.04 -21.02
CA MET A 1 -11.52 -58.74 -21.63
C MET A 1 -11.90 -58.80 -23.09
N SER A 2 -12.90 -58.04 -23.54
CA SER A 2 -13.11 -57.85 -24.98
C SER A 2 -11.99 -56.95 -25.51
N LEU A 3 -11.38 -57.27 -26.65
CA LEU A 3 -10.37 -56.43 -27.33
C LEU A 3 -10.89 -54.99 -27.54
N ILE A 4 -12.20 -54.82 -27.66
CA ILE A 4 -12.86 -53.51 -27.80
C ILE A 4 -12.80 -52.71 -26.48
N SER A 5 -12.83 -53.38 -25.33
CA SER A 5 -12.75 -52.73 -24.01
C SER A 5 -11.34 -52.23 -23.68
N SER A 6 -10.29 -52.93 -24.16
CA SER A 6 -8.90 -52.46 -24.03
C SER A 6 -8.62 -51.27 -24.93
N LEU A 7 -9.18 -51.26 -26.14
CA LEU A 7 -9.19 -50.08 -27.03
C LEU A 7 -9.81 -48.86 -26.34
N PHE A 8 -11.00 -49.00 -25.74
CA PHE A 8 -11.67 -47.88 -25.05
C PHE A 8 -10.84 -47.35 -23.87
N THR A 9 -10.23 -48.25 -23.10
CA THR A 9 -9.34 -47.88 -21.98
C THR A 9 -8.07 -47.17 -22.47
N GLY A 10 -7.51 -47.60 -23.61
CA GLY A 10 -6.37 -46.92 -24.24
C GLY A 10 -6.73 -45.52 -24.74
N VAL A 11 -7.91 -45.36 -25.35
CA VAL A 11 -8.39 -44.06 -25.88
C VAL A 11 -8.65 -43.06 -24.74
N THR A 12 -9.27 -43.48 -23.64
CA THR A 12 -9.54 -42.58 -22.50
C THR A 12 -8.26 -42.14 -21.79
N GLY A 13 -7.28 -43.05 -21.67
CA GLY A 13 -5.93 -42.69 -21.20
C GLY A 13 -5.21 -41.72 -22.16
N LEU A 14 -5.36 -41.91 -23.48
CA LEU A 14 -4.76 -41.02 -24.48
C LEU A 14 -5.34 -39.60 -24.40
N SER A 15 -6.67 -39.47 -24.33
CA SER A 15 -7.31 -38.15 -24.27
C SER A 15 -7.01 -37.43 -22.96
N GLY A 16 -7.11 -38.13 -21.82
CA GLY A 16 -6.83 -37.53 -20.51
C GLY A 16 -5.37 -37.05 -20.39
N ASN A 17 -4.41 -37.83 -20.88
CA ASN A 17 -3.01 -37.40 -20.90
C ASN A 17 -2.77 -36.24 -21.88
N SER A 18 -3.48 -36.18 -23.00
CA SER A 18 -3.40 -35.04 -23.93
C SER A 18 -3.89 -33.73 -23.31
N GLU A 19 -4.97 -33.76 -22.54
CA GLU A 19 -5.48 -32.59 -21.83
C GLU A 19 -4.53 -32.18 -20.68
N ALA A 20 -3.99 -33.14 -19.94
CA ALA A 20 -2.96 -32.88 -18.94
C ALA A 20 -1.69 -32.25 -19.52
N MET A 21 -1.26 -32.67 -20.72
CA MET A 21 -0.18 -31.99 -21.45
C MET A 21 -0.51 -30.53 -21.76
N GLY A 22 -1.76 -30.23 -22.11
CA GLY A 22 -2.22 -28.86 -22.31
C GLY A 22 -2.09 -28.00 -21.05
N ILE A 23 -2.48 -28.55 -19.89
CA ILE A 23 -2.40 -27.84 -18.60
C ILE A 23 -0.94 -27.59 -18.19
N ILE A 24 -0.06 -28.58 -18.34
CA ILE A 24 1.38 -28.43 -18.05
C ILE A 24 2.01 -27.41 -19.01
N GLY A 25 1.61 -27.43 -20.29
CA GLY A 25 2.03 -26.43 -21.28
C GLY A 25 1.59 -25.01 -20.92
N ASP A 26 0.38 -24.83 -20.40
CA ASP A 26 -0.12 -23.54 -19.91
C ASP A 26 0.68 -23.05 -18.70
N ASN A 27 0.97 -23.93 -17.74
CA ASN A 27 1.82 -23.59 -16.58
C ASN A 27 3.21 -23.11 -17.02
N ILE A 28 3.88 -23.87 -17.90
CA ILE A 28 5.23 -23.53 -18.39
C ILE A 28 5.21 -22.20 -19.15
N SER A 29 4.18 -21.97 -19.97
CA SER A 29 4.05 -20.73 -20.75
C SER A 29 3.86 -19.50 -19.86
N ASN A 30 3.24 -19.68 -18.70
CA ASN A 30 2.94 -18.61 -17.75
C ASN A 30 3.92 -18.53 -16.56
N VAL A 31 5.11 -19.15 -16.64
CA VAL A 31 6.12 -19.08 -15.58
C VAL A 31 6.58 -17.66 -15.27
N ASN A 32 6.64 -16.78 -16.28
CA ASN A 32 7.06 -15.38 -16.12
C ASN A 32 5.87 -14.43 -15.95
N THR A 33 4.66 -14.95 -15.88
CA THR A 33 3.45 -14.14 -15.72
C THR A 33 3.27 -13.78 -14.25
N VAL A 34 3.27 -12.49 -13.94
CA VAL A 34 3.08 -11.97 -12.58
C VAL A 34 1.69 -12.32 -12.05
N GLY A 35 1.64 -12.80 -10.82
CA GLY A 35 0.43 -13.23 -10.12
C GLY A 35 -0.22 -14.49 -10.68
N PHE A 36 0.46 -15.23 -11.58
CA PHE A 36 -0.08 -16.48 -12.12
C PHE A 36 -0.06 -17.60 -11.06
N LYS A 37 -1.15 -18.35 -11.01
CA LYS A 37 -1.31 -19.51 -10.14
C LYS A 37 -1.46 -20.76 -10.98
N GLY A 38 -0.54 -21.69 -10.81
CA GLY A 38 -0.46 -22.96 -11.54
C GLY A 38 -1.71 -23.80 -11.39
N SER A 39 -1.99 -24.61 -12.40
CA SER A 39 -3.13 -25.51 -12.43
C SER A 39 -2.68 -26.97 -12.48
N LYS A 40 -3.46 -27.86 -11.84
CA LYS A 40 -3.20 -29.30 -11.79
C LYS A 40 -4.37 -30.09 -12.36
N ALA A 41 -4.04 -31.08 -13.20
CA ALA A 41 -4.98 -32.04 -13.74
C ALA A 41 -5.44 -33.03 -12.66
N VAL A 42 -6.75 -33.22 -12.51
CA VAL A 42 -7.34 -34.21 -11.59
C VAL A 42 -8.03 -35.30 -12.39
N PHE A 43 -7.60 -36.53 -12.19
CA PHE A 43 -8.15 -37.71 -12.86
C PHE A 43 -9.12 -38.47 -11.95
N SER A 44 -10.15 -39.06 -12.55
CA SER A 44 -11.02 -40.05 -11.94
C SER A 44 -11.03 -41.33 -12.79
N ASP A 45 -11.28 -42.48 -12.16
CA ASP A 45 -11.57 -43.69 -12.92
C ASP A 45 -12.98 -43.66 -13.52
N ILE A 46 -13.19 -44.43 -14.59
CA ILE A 46 -14.51 -44.66 -15.18
C ILE A 46 -15.04 -45.98 -14.61
N PHE A 47 -16.19 -45.91 -13.92
CA PHE A 47 -16.81 -46.98 -13.15
C PHE A 47 -16.87 -48.34 -13.89
N SER A 48 -16.67 -49.41 -13.11
CA SER A 48 -16.62 -50.81 -13.56
C SER A 48 -18.02 -51.38 -13.80
N THR A 49 -18.21 -52.19 -14.85
CA THR A 49 -19.41 -53.04 -14.98
C THR A 49 -19.25 -54.31 -14.15
N ILE A 50 -20.16 -54.53 -13.20
CA ILE A 50 -20.22 -55.77 -12.41
C ILE A 50 -20.70 -56.90 -13.31
N LEU A 51 -19.80 -57.85 -13.61
CA LEU A 51 -20.06 -58.94 -14.56
C LEU A 51 -20.94 -60.07 -14.01
N SER A 52 -21.24 -60.11 -12.71
CA SER A 52 -22.06 -61.16 -12.11
C SER A 52 -22.74 -60.71 -10.82
N ASN A 53 -23.97 -61.19 -10.62
CA ASN A 53 -24.91 -60.83 -9.57
C ASN A 53 -24.29 -60.86 -8.15
N GLY A 54 -23.77 -59.72 -7.66
CA GLY A 54 -23.42 -59.50 -6.26
C GLY A 54 -22.01 -59.86 -5.78
N SER A 55 -21.04 -60.22 -6.64
CA SER A 55 -19.66 -60.45 -6.20
C SER A 55 -18.77 -59.20 -6.37
N THR A 56 -18.19 -58.72 -5.27
CA THR A 56 -17.24 -57.59 -5.20
C THR A 56 -15.90 -57.86 -5.92
N THR A 57 -15.66 -59.08 -6.40
CA THR A 57 -14.35 -59.52 -6.92
C THR A 57 -14.18 -59.46 -8.44
N SER A 58 -15.21 -59.09 -9.21
CA SER A 58 -15.13 -59.04 -10.68
C SER A 58 -15.52 -57.66 -11.22
N GLN A 59 -14.82 -56.63 -10.74
CA GLN A 59 -14.90 -55.26 -11.23
C GLN A 59 -13.81 -55.01 -12.27
N LEU A 60 -14.21 -54.65 -13.50
CA LEU A 60 -13.29 -54.38 -14.60
C LEU A 60 -13.30 -52.88 -14.89
N GLY A 61 -12.18 -52.19 -14.64
CA GLY A 61 -12.07 -50.75 -14.88
C GLY A 61 -12.22 -50.38 -16.36
N ARG A 62 -12.87 -49.25 -16.64
CA ARG A 62 -13.10 -48.74 -18.01
C ARG A 62 -12.14 -47.62 -18.42
N GLY A 63 -11.04 -47.48 -17.69
CA GLY A 63 -10.02 -46.45 -17.90
C GLY A 63 -10.19 -45.24 -17.00
N THR A 64 -9.63 -44.11 -17.43
CA THR A 64 -9.53 -42.86 -16.66
C THR A 64 -10.10 -41.69 -17.44
N GLN A 65 -10.66 -40.70 -16.76
CA GLN A 65 -11.11 -39.44 -17.35
C GLN A 65 -10.51 -38.27 -16.57
N LEU A 66 -10.20 -37.16 -17.27
CA LEU A 66 -9.91 -35.90 -16.61
C LEU A 66 -11.21 -35.36 -16.02
N GLN A 67 -11.29 -35.28 -14.69
CA GLN A 67 -12.44 -34.76 -13.97
C GLN A 67 -12.48 -33.23 -14.05
N GLY A 68 -11.32 -32.58 -14.03
CA GLY A 68 -11.18 -31.13 -14.09
C GLY A 68 -9.78 -30.66 -13.74
N THR A 69 -9.67 -29.35 -13.55
CA THR A 69 -8.43 -28.67 -13.18
C THR A 69 -8.62 -27.89 -11.89
N ILE A 70 -7.71 -28.07 -10.95
CA ILE A 70 -7.69 -27.29 -9.71
C ILE A 70 -6.52 -26.33 -9.77
N GLN A 71 -6.77 -25.08 -9.40
CA GLN A 71 -5.73 -24.08 -9.30
C GLN A 71 -5.07 -24.09 -7.92
N GLU A 72 -3.74 -24.00 -7.90
CA GLU A 72 -2.96 -23.98 -6.68
C GLU A 72 -2.64 -22.54 -6.29
N PHE A 73 -3.20 -22.08 -5.16
CA PHE A 73 -3.04 -20.72 -4.65
C PHE A 73 -1.84 -20.55 -3.71
N SER A 74 -0.84 -21.43 -3.79
CA SER A 74 0.42 -21.25 -3.06
C SER A 74 1.13 -19.96 -3.49
N GLN A 75 1.87 -19.35 -2.57
CA GLN A 75 2.58 -18.10 -2.78
C GLN A 75 3.75 -18.28 -3.77
N GLY A 76 3.89 -17.35 -4.72
CA GLY A 76 5.05 -17.27 -5.61
C GLY A 76 6.23 -16.53 -4.97
N SER A 77 7.38 -16.47 -5.67
CA SER A 77 8.50 -15.62 -5.25
C SER A 77 8.20 -14.15 -5.50
N PHE A 78 8.85 -13.25 -4.75
CA PHE A 78 8.71 -11.81 -4.96
C PHE A 78 9.88 -11.23 -5.76
N GLU A 79 9.58 -10.31 -6.67
CA GLU A 79 10.55 -9.49 -7.39
C GLU A 79 10.36 -8.01 -7.03
N SER A 80 11.45 -7.34 -6.67
CA SER A 80 11.40 -5.90 -6.36
C SER A 80 11.27 -5.07 -7.64
N SER A 81 10.42 -4.05 -7.60
CA SER A 81 10.18 -3.10 -8.67
C SER A 81 10.56 -1.68 -8.26
N SER A 82 10.86 -0.83 -9.24
CA SER A 82 11.05 0.61 -9.00
C SER A 82 9.74 1.40 -8.93
N ASN A 83 8.61 0.82 -9.37
CA ASN A 83 7.32 1.51 -9.38
C ASN A 83 6.65 1.44 -8.01
N ALA A 84 6.21 2.58 -7.48
CA ALA A 84 5.55 2.67 -6.18
C ALA A 84 4.16 2.00 -6.14
N LEU A 85 3.51 1.89 -7.29
CA LEU A 85 2.19 1.27 -7.45
C LEU A 85 2.26 -0.24 -7.75
N ASP A 86 3.45 -0.81 -7.83
CA ASP A 86 3.61 -2.25 -7.91
C ASP A 86 3.47 -2.84 -6.50
N LEU A 87 2.46 -3.68 -6.32
CA LEU A 87 2.07 -4.24 -5.02
C LEU A 87 2.09 -5.77 -5.08
N ALA A 88 2.59 -6.39 -4.02
CA ALA A 88 2.48 -7.84 -3.82
C ALA A 88 1.74 -8.13 -2.52
N ILE A 89 1.05 -9.27 -2.45
CA ILE A 89 0.41 -9.75 -1.23
C ILE A 89 1.27 -10.87 -0.67
N ASP A 90 1.71 -10.73 0.58
CA ASP A 90 2.38 -11.77 1.35
C ASP A 90 1.36 -12.47 2.25
N GLY A 91 0.83 -13.59 1.74
CA GLY A 91 -0.16 -14.42 2.43
C GLY A 91 -1.50 -14.55 1.69
N SER A 92 -2.57 -14.73 2.46
CA SER A 92 -3.92 -14.90 1.93
C SER A 92 -4.56 -13.56 1.54
N GLY A 93 -5.48 -13.60 0.56
CA GLY A 93 -6.18 -12.42 0.06
C GLY A 93 -5.86 -12.06 -1.40
N PHE A 94 -6.78 -11.38 -2.06
CA PHE A 94 -6.71 -10.94 -3.44
C PHE A 94 -6.93 -9.43 -3.52
N PHE A 95 -6.29 -8.76 -4.47
CA PHE A 95 -6.64 -7.39 -4.80
C PHE A 95 -8.05 -7.36 -5.38
N VAL A 96 -8.87 -6.44 -4.88
CA VAL A 96 -10.20 -6.18 -5.42
C VAL A 96 -10.09 -5.12 -6.50
N VAL A 97 -10.54 -5.45 -7.72
CA VAL A 97 -10.51 -4.54 -8.85
C VAL A 97 -11.89 -4.44 -9.48
N SER A 98 -12.28 -3.25 -9.93
CA SER A 98 -13.55 -3.00 -10.62
C SER A 98 -13.27 -2.66 -12.10
N PRO A 99 -14.03 -3.21 -13.06
CA PRO A 99 -13.94 -2.80 -14.44
C PRO A 99 -14.55 -1.41 -14.61
N ALA A 100 -13.93 -0.55 -15.43
CA ALA A 100 -14.40 0.82 -15.63
C ALA A 100 -15.82 0.93 -16.26
N THR A 101 -16.33 -0.15 -16.85
CA THR A 101 -17.58 -0.16 -17.64
C THR A 101 -18.74 -0.92 -16.99
N SER A 102 -18.50 -1.67 -15.90
CA SER A 102 -19.55 -2.47 -15.26
C SER A 102 -19.41 -2.50 -13.74
N THR A 103 -20.53 -2.77 -13.06
CA THR A 103 -20.60 -2.81 -11.59
C THR A 103 -20.37 -4.23 -11.08
N GLY A 104 -19.17 -4.77 -11.28
CA GLY A 104 -18.78 -6.09 -10.78
C GLY A 104 -17.36 -6.07 -10.22
N ASN A 105 -17.09 -6.80 -9.15
CA ASN A 105 -15.73 -6.91 -8.61
C ASN A 105 -15.05 -8.15 -9.19
N PHE A 106 -13.84 -7.95 -9.67
CA PHE A 106 -12.91 -9.02 -9.99
C PHE A 106 -11.80 -9.07 -8.96
N PHE A 107 -11.13 -10.21 -8.90
CA PHE A 107 -10.09 -10.49 -7.92
C PHE A 107 -8.82 -10.87 -8.65
N THR A 108 -7.67 -10.37 -8.19
CA THR A 108 -6.39 -10.69 -8.82
C THR A 108 -5.27 -10.79 -7.80
N ARG A 109 -4.24 -11.57 -8.14
CA ARG A 109 -2.95 -11.57 -7.44
C ARG A 109 -1.90 -10.74 -8.16
N ALA A 110 -2.17 -10.34 -9.40
CA ALA A 110 -1.26 -9.49 -10.15
C ALA A 110 -1.40 -8.05 -9.67
N GLY A 111 -0.36 -7.50 -9.03
CA GLY A 111 -0.37 -6.13 -8.54
C GLY A 111 0.47 -5.16 -9.38
N GLN A 112 0.48 -5.34 -10.70
CA GLN A 112 1.06 -4.37 -11.64
C GLN A 112 0.06 -3.25 -11.89
N PHE A 113 0.11 -2.18 -11.09
CA PHE A 113 -0.78 -1.04 -11.24
C PHE A 113 -0.06 0.22 -11.74
N ARG A 114 -0.81 1.05 -12.46
CA ARG A 114 -0.36 2.34 -12.99
C ARG A 114 -1.44 3.38 -12.80
N LEU A 115 -1.05 4.65 -12.85
CA LEU A 115 -2.00 5.75 -12.89
C LEU A 115 -2.57 5.92 -14.30
N ASN A 116 -3.88 6.12 -14.42
CA ASN A 116 -4.50 6.50 -15.68
C ASN A 116 -4.65 8.04 -15.82
N GLU A 117 -5.18 8.51 -16.96
CA GLU A 117 -5.37 9.95 -17.23
C GLU A 117 -6.27 10.65 -16.19
N ASN A 118 -7.21 9.91 -15.61
CA ASN A 118 -8.12 10.40 -14.58
C ASN A 118 -7.51 10.36 -13.17
N GLY A 119 -6.27 9.90 -13.00
CA GLY A 119 -5.64 9.72 -11.69
C GLY A 119 -6.08 8.48 -10.93
N LEU A 120 -6.83 7.57 -11.54
CA LEU A 120 -7.24 6.31 -10.92
C LEU A 120 -6.10 5.29 -11.03
N VAL A 121 -5.91 4.50 -9.98
CA VAL A 121 -4.96 3.38 -9.97
C VAL A 121 -5.58 2.21 -10.75
N GLN A 122 -5.01 1.89 -11.90
CA GLN A 122 -5.55 0.93 -12.85
C GLN A 122 -4.53 -0.17 -13.19
N ALA A 123 -4.99 -1.40 -13.37
CA ALA A 123 -4.22 -2.47 -13.98
C ALA A 123 -3.97 -2.17 -15.48
N ILE A 124 -3.01 -2.87 -16.10
CA ILE A 124 -2.75 -2.73 -17.54
C ILE A 124 -3.99 -3.08 -18.39
N THR A 125 -4.84 -3.96 -17.86
CA THR A 125 -6.03 -4.53 -18.50
C THR A 125 -7.28 -3.67 -18.38
N GLY A 126 -7.25 -2.62 -17.55
CA GLY A 126 -8.28 -1.59 -17.51
C GLY A 126 -9.14 -1.56 -16.24
N GLU A 127 -8.92 -2.47 -15.30
CA GLU A 127 -9.62 -2.53 -14.02
C GLU A 127 -8.98 -1.61 -12.99
N ILE A 128 -9.79 -0.95 -12.18
CA ILE A 128 -9.40 0.04 -11.19
C ILE A 128 -9.27 -0.64 -9.83
N LEU A 129 -8.15 -0.39 -9.14
CA LEU A 129 -7.90 -0.90 -7.80
C LEU A 129 -8.85 -0.24 -6.79
N GLN A 130 -9.46 -1.08 -5.96
CA GLN A 130 -10.39 -0.67 -4.92
C GLN A 130 -9.67 -0.46 -3.58
N GLY A 131 -10.12 0.54 -2.82
CA GLY A 131 -9.60 0.85 -1.50
C GLY A 131 -10.47 1.82 -0.72
N SER A 132 -10.18 2.00 0.55
CA SER A 132 -10.87 2.98 1.40
C SER A 132 -10.05 4.24 1.50
N SER A 133 -10.70 5.41 1.37
CA SER A 133 -10.02 6.69 1.58
C SER A 133 -9.67 6.89 3.05
N ILE A 134 -8.53 7.54 3.30
CA ILE A 134 -8.07 7.90 4.64
C ILE A 134 -8.17 9.42 4.77
N SER A 135 -8.89 9.89 5.78
CA SER A 135 -8.94 11.31 6.13
C SER A 135 -8.61 11.46 7.61
N ASN A 136 -7.58 12.24 7.92
CA ASN A 136 -7.09 12.47 9.28
C ASN A 136 -6.80 11.16 10.07
N GLY A 137 -6.23 10.16 9.39
CA GLY A 137 -5.89 8.86 9.97
C GLY A 137 -7.07 7.92 10.21
N VAL A 138 -8.29 8.32 9.82
CA VAL A 138 -9.48 7.47 9.87
C VAL A 138 -9.75 6.88 8.51
N VAL A 139 -9.81 5.55 8.46
CA VAL A 139 -10.14 4.77 7.26
C VAL A 139 -11.66 4.81 7.07
N ALA A 140 -12.11 5.21 5.88
CA ALA A 140 -13.53 5.19 5.54
C ALA A 140 -14.08 3.75 5.54
N ALA A 141 -15.34 3.58 5.97
CA ALA A 141 -15.98 2.26 6.00
C ALA A 141 -16.37 1.73 4.60
N ALA A 142 -16.46 2.60 3.61
CA ALA A 142 -16.78 2.23 2.24
C ALA A 142 -15.50 2.00 1.43
N THR A 143 -15.51 0.96 0.61
CA THR A 143 -14.51 0.73 -0.43
C THR A 143 -14.93 1.48 -1.69
N THR A 144 -14.01 2.27 -2.25
CA THR A 144 -14.20 3.05 -3.48
C THR A 144 -13.00 2.88 -4.40
N ASP A 145 -13.11 3.41 -5.62
CA ASP A 145 -11.97 3.52 -6.53
C ASP A 145 -10.85 4.36 -5.87
N ILE A 146 -9.59 3.93 -6.02
CA ILE A 146 -8.44 4.71 -5.55
C ILE A 146 -8.12 5.79 -6.57
N ASP A 147 -8.43 7.03 -6.22
CA ASP A 147 -8.18 8.23 -7.02
C ASP A 147 -7.07 9.09 -6.41
N LEU A 148 -5.98 9.25 -7.16
CA LEU A 148 -4.81 10.06 -6.82
C LEU A 148 -4.76 11.36 -7.65
N ALA A 149 -5.76 11.67 -8.48
CA ALA A 149 -5.80 12.94 -9.21
C ALA A 149 -5.96 14.14 -8.27
N GLY A 150 -5.12 15.16 -8.49
CA GLY A 150 -5.26 16.44 -7.80
C GLY A 150 -5.03 16.37 -6.29
N VAL A 151 -4.52 15.26 -5.76
CA VAL A 151 -4.24 15.12 -4.33
C VAL A 151 -3.17 16.14 -3.95
N GLN A 152 -3.53 17.01 -3.00
CA GLN A 152 -2.65 18.00 -2.42
C GLN A 152 -2.64 17.84 -0.90
N SER A 153 -1.50 18.09 -0.28
CA SER A 153 -1.46 18.24 1.17
C SER A 153 -2.17 19.54 1.51
N SER A 154 -3.27 19.46 2.27
CA SER A 154 -3.89 20.67 2.84
C SER A 154 -2.86 21.38 3.72
N PRO A 155 -2.80 22.72 3.69
CA PRO A 155 -1.88 23.47 4.55
C PRO A 155 -2.30 23.32 6.01
N GLN A 156 -1.32 23.38 6.92
CA GLN A 156 -1.56 23.50 8.34
C GLN A 156 -1.04 24.85 8.83
N ALA A 157 -1.92 25.64 9.45
CA ALA A 157 -1.54 26.90 10.06
C ALA A 157 -0.62 26.64 11.27
N SER A 158 0.40 27.47 11.45
CA SER A 158 1.33 27.33 12.59
C SER A 158 0.59 27.60 13.90
N THR A 159 0.58 26.64 14.83
CA THR A 159 -0.05 26.79 16.15
C THR A 159 0.95 27.13 17.23
N SER A 160 2.19 26.68 17.06
CA SER A 160 3.28 26.91 17.99
C SER A 160 4.59 27.17 17.28
N PHE A 161 5.46 27.94 17.93
CA PHE A 161 6.85 28.05 17.54
C PHE A 161 7.75 28.12 18.76
N THR A 162 8.98 27.66 18.57
CA THR A 162 10.05 27.94 19.51
C THR A 162 11.20 28.68 18.85
N LEU A 163 11.63 29.76 19.51
CA LEU A 163 12.84 30.48 19.18
C LEU A 163 13.91 30.21 20.24
N GLY A 164 14.99 29.55 19.83
CA GLY A 164 16.21 29.44 20.60
C GLY A 164 17.23 30.47 20.13
N ALA A 165 17.57 31.42 20.99
CA ALA A 165 18.54 32.47 20.71
C ALA A 165 19.37 32.77 21.96
N ASN A 166 20.61 33.18 21.74
CA ASN A 166 21.42 33.83 22.76
C ASN A 166 21.35 35.34 22.55
N LEU A 167 21.12 36.08 23.62
CA LEU A 167 21.11 37.55 23.63
C LEU A 167 22.28 38.05 24.47
N ASP A 168 23.22 38.76 23.85
CA ASP A 168 24.47 39.17 24.49
C ASP A 168 24.25 39.98 25.78
N ALA A 169 24.60 39.40 26.93
CA ALA A 169 24.51 40.06 28.23
C ALA A 169 25.36 41.34 28.31
N SER A 170 26.50 41.37 27.61
CA SER A 170 27.49 42.45 27.64
C SER A 170 27.18 43.61 26.68
N SER A 171 26.12 43.47 25.88
CA SER A 171 25.74 44.48 24.89
C SER A 171 25.34 45.81 25.51
N THR A 172 25.66 46.91 24.83
CA THR A 172 25.26 48.25 25.22
C THR A 172 23.75 48.44 25.12
N ALA A 173 23.18 49.34 25.93
CA ALA A 173 21.78 49.72 25.79
C ALA A 173 21.50 50.18 24.35
N THR A 174 20.29 49.91 23.84
CA THR A 174 19.82 50.19 22.47
C THR A 174 20.34 49.27 21.37
N THR A 175 21.28 48.35 21.65
CA THR A 175 21.63 47.32 20.67
C THR A 175 20.39 46.49 20.33
N THR A 176 20.17 46.28 19.03
CA THR A 176 19.07 45.48 18.52
C THR A 176 19.56 44.15 17.96
N PHE A 177 18.76 43.11 18.13
CA PHE A 177 18.96 41.81 17.52
C PHE A 177 17.62 41.33 16.96
N THR A 178 17.57 41.04 15.66
CA THR A 178 16.34 40.61 15.00
C THR A 178 16.42 39.14 14.65
N SER A 179 15.43 38.37 15.09
CA SER A 179 15.25 36.97 14.74
C SER A 179 14.02 36.81 13.83
N PRO A 180 14.19 36.49 12.54
CA PRO A 180 13.08 36.13 11.67
C PRO A 180 12.66 34.66 11.86
N ILE A 181 11.36 34.40 11.79
CA ILE A 181 10.77 33.06 11.70
C ILE A 181 9.67 33.04 10.65
N THR A 182 9.67 32.03 9.78
CA THR A 182 8.61 31.83 8.78
C THR A 182 7.49 30.97 9.37
N ILE A 183 6.28 31.52 9.41
CA ILE A 183 5.05 30.86 9.85
C ILE A 183 4.07 30.73 8.68
N PHE A 184 3.05 29.89 8.84
CA PHE A 184 2.04 29.63 7.81
C PHE A 184 0.64 29.94 8.33
N ASN A 185 -0.19 30.56 7.49
CA ASN A 185 -1.59 30.83 7.81
C ASN A 185 -2.51 29.66 7.41
N SER A 186 -3.82 29.77 7.67
CA SER A 186 -4.82 28.73 7.35
C SER A 186 -4.99 28.43 5.86
N VAL A 187 -4.52 29.31 4.98
CA VAL A 187 -4.59 29.16 3.52
C VAL A 187 -3.25 28.66 2.95
N GLY A 188 -2.20 28.57 3.78
CA GLY A 188 -0.87 28.10 3.40
C GLY A 188 0.09 29.17 2.90
N THR A 189 -0.26 30.46 2.99
CA THR A 189 0.66 31.57 2.69
C THR A 189 1.74 31.64 3.77
N SER A 190 3.00 31.76 3.35
CA SER A 190 4.13 32.00 4.24
C SER A 190 4.19 33.45 4.69
N ASP A 191 4.28 33.69 5.99
CA ASP A 191 4.48 35.00 6.60
C ASP A 191 5.78 34.99 7.42
N THR A 192 6.57 36.06 7.36
CA THR A 192 7.81 36.16 8.12
C THR A 192 7.59 37.03 9.35
N LEU A 193 7.52 36.38 10.52
CA LEU A 193 7.44 37.04 11.81
C LEU A 193 8.86 37.45 12.25
N SER A 194 9.09 38.73 12.44
CA SER A 194 10.36 39.29 12.91
C SER A 194 10.26 39.68 14.37
N ILE A 195 11.05 39.04 15.22
CA ILE A 195 11.15 39.38 16.65
C ILE A 195 12.42 40.20 16.84
N GLN A 196 12.25 41.51 17.06
CA GLN A 196 13.34 42.44 17.34
C GLN A 196 13.51 42.59 18.85
N PHE A 197 14.64 42.13 19.37
CA PHE A 197 15.07 42.35 20.74
C PHE A 197 15.87 43.66 20.84
N THR A 198 15.61 44.48 21.85
CA THR A 198 16.36 45.72 22.15
C THR A 198 16.87 45.68 23.58
N LYS A 199 18.17 45.91 23.79
CA LYS A 199 18.79 45.85 25.12
C LYS A 199 18.34 47.04 25.99
N VAL A 200 17.87 46.76 27.22
CA VAL A 200 17.52 47.77 28.21
C VAL A 200 18.75 48.18 29.04
N ALA A 201 18.85 49.45 29.38
CA ALA A 201 19.96 49.96 30.18
C ALA A 201 19.93 49.41 31.63
N ASN A 202 21.09 49.01 32.14
CA ASN A 202 21.35 48.66 33.54
C ASN A 202 20.57 47.47 34.11
N ALA A 203 19.93 46.66 33.26
CA ALA A 203 19.26 45.42 33.65
C ALA A 203 19.68 44.27 32.72
N ASN A 204 19.67 43.02 33.24
CA ASN A 204 19.73 41.80 32.42
C ASN A 204 18.40 41.59 31.69
N GLN A 205 17.91 42.64 31.04
CA GLN A 205 16.59 42.71 30.43
C GLN A 205 16.72 43.16 28.98
N TRP A 206 15.90 42.54 28.13
CA TRP A 206 15.69 42.92 26.76
C TRP A 206 14.20 43.16 26.55
N THR A 207 13.83 44.20 25.80
CA THR A 207 12.47 44.32 25.27
C THR A 207 12.41 43.60 23.94
N TYR A 208 11.27 43.02 23.59
CA TYR A 208 11.02 42.49 22.26
C TYR A 208 9.83 43.19 21.62
N ALA A 209 9.92 43.41 20.32
CA ALA A 209 8.83 43.84 19.47
C ALA A 209 8.69 42.84 18.31
N VAL A 210 7.47 42.40 18.08
CA VAL A 210 7.13 41.43 17.04
C VAL A 210 6.43 42.17 15.92
N SER A 211 6.91 41.98 14.69
CA SER A 211 6.24 42.45 13.47
C SER A 211 6.01 41.31 12.50
N SER A 212 4.88 41.31 11.83
CA SER A 212 4.53 40.39 10.74
C SER A 212 4.65 41.15 9.41
N ALA A 213 5.01 40.44 8.33
CA ALA A 213 5.13 41.03 7.01
C ALA A 213 3.77 41.15 6.31
N GLU A 214 2.87 40.20 6.55
CA GLU A 214 1.59 40.07 5.85
C GLU A 214 0.36 40.37 6.73
N GLY A 215 0.48 40.17 8.05
CA GLY A 215 -0.62 40.25 9.01
C GLY A 215 -0.47 41.41 10.00
N THR A 216 -1.59 41.78 10.62
CA THR A 216 -1.59 42.79 11.68
C THR A 216 -1.63 42.11 13.05
N LEU A 217 -0.67 42.40 13.93
CA LEU A 217 -0.69 41.86 15.28
C LEU A 217 -1.77 42.56 16.12
N THR A 218 -2.68 41.77 16.69
CA THR A 218 -3.74 42.26 17.58
C THR A 218 -3.44 42.00 19.06
N SER A 219 -2.55 41.05 19.36
CA SER A 219 -2.07 40.74 20.72
C SER A 219 -0.64 40.19 20.70
N GLY A 220 0.10 40.38 21.80
CA GLY A 220 1.45 39.84 21.98
C GLY A 220 2.55 40.55 21.18
N ALA A 221 2.27 41.72 20.61
CA ALA A 221 3.19 42.44 19.71
C ALA A 221 4.46 42.98 20.39
N SER A 222 4.48 43.09 21.72
CA SER A 222 5.69 43.50 22.44
C SER A 222 5.68 42.96 23.87
N GLY A 223 6.86 42.90 24.47
CA GLY A 223 7.04 42.53 25.87
C GLY A 223 8.49 42.70 26.31
N SER A 224 8.82 42.14 27.46
CA SER A 224 10.19 42.12 27.99
C SER A 224 10.59 40.73 28.43
N VAL A 225 11.86 40.40 28.28
CA VAL A 225 12.48 39.16 28.78
C VAL A 225 13.59 39.54 29.75
N THR A 226 13.60 38.90 30.92
CA THR A 226 14.58 39.17 31.97
C THR A 226 15.33 37.89 32.33
N PHE A 227 16.65 38.02 32.40
CA PHE A 227 17.57 36.93 32.69
C PHE A 227 18.14 37.05 34.10
N ASP A 228 18.39 35.91 34.74
CA ASP A 228 19.08 35.88 36.03
C ASP A 228 20.61 36.04 35.88
N SER A 229 21.31 35.95 37.01
CA SER A 229 22.78 36.01 37.05
C SER A 229 23.49 34.81 36.41
N SER A 230 22.75 33.73 36.11
CA SER A 230 23.25 32.56 35.38
C SER A 230 22.99 32.64 33.86
N GLY A 231 22.34 33.72 33.38
CA GLY A 231 21.99 33.89 31.97
C GLY A 231 20.73 33.12 31.54
N GLN A 232 19.97 32.57 32.49
CA GLN A 232 18.73 31.85 32.21
C GLN A 232 17.52 32.79 32.27
N LEU A 233 16.53 32.52 31.42
CA LEU A 233 15.28 33.28 31.39
C LEU A 233 14.46 33.03 32.66
N THR A 234 14.06 34.10 33.35
CA THR A 234 13.29 34.01 34.60
C THR A 234 11.96 34.76 34.58
N GLN A 235 11.84 35.81 33.76
CA GLN A 235 10.59 36.55 33.63
C GLN A 235 10.30 36.95 32.19
N VAL A 236 9.02 36.91 31.83
CA VAL A 236 8.49 37.42 30.56
C VAL A 236 7.34 38.38 30.88
N GLY A 237 7.39 39.59 30.35
CA GLY A 237 6.40 40.64 30.63
C GLY A 237 6.30 41.08 32.08
N GLY A 238 7.36 40.84 32.88
CA GLY A 238 7.38 41.15 34.33
C GLY A 238 6.72 40.11 35.24
N ALA A 239 6.24 39.00 34.70
CA ALA A 239 5.74 37.84 35.44
C ALA A 239 6.71 36.65 35.31
N THR A 240 6.53 35.61 36.14
CA THR A 240 7.24 34.32 36.00
C THR A 240 7.14 33.81 34.56
N VAL A 241 8.20 33.18 34.05
CA VAL A 241 8.23 32.65 32.67
C VAL A 241 6.95 31.88 32.36
N ALA A 242 6.24 32.35 31.34
CA ALA A 242 5.10 31.68 30.77
C ALA A 242 5.10 31.85 29.25
N ASP A 243 4.54 30.86 28.55
CA ASP A 243 4.36 30.94 27.10
C ASP A 243 3.52 32.16 26.72
N GLN A 244 3.89 32.78 25.60
CA GLN A 244 3.23 34.00 25.13
C GLN A 244 2.36 33.68 23.93
N THR A 245 1.10 34.11 23.96
CA THR A 245 0.20 34.00 22.81
C THR A 245 0.30 35.25 21.96
N ILE A 246 0.70 35.07 20.71
CA ILE A 246 0.74 36.11 19.68
C ILE A 246 -0.48 35.90 18.78
N VAL A 247 -1.30 36.95 18.61
CA VAL A 247 -2.48 36.87 17.75
C VAL A 247 -2.27 37.76 16.54
N ILE A 248 -2.37 37.14 15.36
CA ILE A 248 -2.15 37.79 14.07
C ILE A 248 -3.45 37.74 13.27
N ASP A 249 -3.94 38.91 12.88
CA ASP A 249 -5.10 39.02 12.00
C ASP A 249 -4.64 39.15 10.54
N TYR A 250 -5.12 38.22 9.71
CA TYR A 250 -4.87 38.18 8.27
C TYR A 250 -6.09 38.63 7.44
N SER A 251 -7.12 39.21 8.08
CA SER A 251 -8.33 39.70 7.39
C SER A 251 -8.05 40.74 6.30
N ALA A 252 -7.00 41.54 6.46
CA ALA A 252 -6.56 42.57 5.52
C ALA A 252 -5.35 42.15 4.65
N ALA A 253 -4.89 40.91 4.76
CA ALA A 253 -3.74 40.41 4.00
C ALA A 253 -4.08 40.24 2.50
N SER A 254 -3.05 40.14 1.65
CA SER A 254 -3.23 39.95 0.20
C SER A 254 -4.00 38.67 -0.15
N ALA A 255 -3.92 37.65 0.72
CA ALA A 255 -4.76 36.46 0.72
C ALA A 255 -5.46 36.38 2.08
N PRO A 256 -6.76 36.73 2.17
CA PRO A 256 -7.48 36.72 3.43
C PRO A 256 -7.46 35.33 4.06
N ALA A 257 -7.05 35.25 5.32
CA ALA A 257 -6.99 34.02 6.09
C ALA A 257 -7.62 34.22 7.46
N ALA A 258 -7.89 33.12 8.17
CA ALA A 258 -8.40 33.19 9.54
C ALA A 258 -7.36 33.83 10.47
N THR A 259 -7.84 34.48 11.54
CA THR A 259 -6.98 34.99 12.61
C THR A 259 -6.19 33.83 13.22
N LEU A 260 -4.86 33.98 13.28
CA LEU A 260 -3.95 32.97 13.78
C LEU A 260 -3.61 33.27 15.25
N SER A 261 -3.77 32.27 16.11
CA SER A 261 -3.29 32.32 17.50
C SER A 261 -2.06 31.43 17.61
N LEU A 262 -0.89 32.05 17.76
CA LEU A 262 0.41 31.39 17.78
C LEU A 262 0.96 31.37 19.20
N ASN A 263 1.29 30.19 19.72
CA ASN A 263 1.95 30.04 21.01
C ASN A 263 3.48 30.13 20.84
N TRP A 264 4.11 31.08 21.53
CA TRP A 264 5.56 31.14 21.68
C TRP A 264 5.98 30.31 22.91
N ASP A 265 6.54 29.13 22.63
CA ASP A 265 7.09 28.21 23.63
C ASP A 265 8.36 28.82 24.27
N LEU A 266 8.23 29.27 25.51
CA LEU A 266 9.31 29.86 26.32
C LEU A 266 9.48 29.12 27.66
N ALA A 267 8.43 28.47 28.13
CA ALA A 267 8.39 27.75 29.39
C ALA A 267 8.46 26.22 29.19
N ASN A 268 8.76 25.49 30.26
CA ASN A 268 8.66 24.04 30.27
C ASN A 268 7.20 23.57 30.23
N ALA A 269 6.96 22.27 30.03
CA ALA A 269 5.61 21.70 29.99
C ALA A 269 4.76 21.95 31.28
N ALA A 270 5.40 22.31 32.40
CA ALA A 270 4.73 22.67 33.65
C ALA A 270 4.48 24.19 33.79
N ASN A 271 4.84 24.99 32.79
CA ASN A 271 4.73 26.45 32.73
C ASN A 271 5.30 27.18 33.97
N THR A 272 6.40 26.64 34.53
CA THR A 272 6.98 27.08 35.81
C THR A 272 8.45 27.48 35.71
N THR A 273 9.19 26.94 34.74
CA THR A 273 10.59 27.30 34.47
C THR A 273 10.80 27.47 32.98
N THR A 274 11.88 28.13 32.56
CA THR A 274 12.22 28.25 31.12
C THR A 274 12.49 26.88 30.47
N ASN A 275 12.21 26.78 29.17
CA ASN A 275 12.67 25.67 28.32
C ASN A 275 14.17 25.75 27.98
N GLY A 276 14.87 26.81 28.41
CA GLY A 276 16.31 27.01 28.25
C GLY A 276 16.77 27.37 26.84
N LYS A 277 15.83 27.60 25.90
CA LYS A 277 16.16 27.87 24.50
C LYS A 277 16.50 29.36 24.29
N LEU A 278 15.90 30.27 25.06
CA LEU A 278 16.26 31.69 25.08
C LEU A 278 17.22 31.98 26.24
N THR A 279 18.42 32.45 25.94
CA THR A 279 19.50 32.66 26.93
C THR A 279 20.09 34.06 26.83
N GLY A 280 20.68 34.51 27.93
CA GLY A 280 21.33 35.80 28.06
C GLY A 280 22.78 35.64 28.49
N PHE A 281 23.60 34.90 27.72
CA PHE A 281 25.02 34.74 28.01
C PHE A 281 25.84 35.90 27.44
N ALA A 282 27.04 36.12 27.99
CA ALA A 282 27.99 37.13 27.50
C ALA A 282 28.74 36.63 26.25
N ALA A 283 27.99 36.38 25.18
CA ALA A 283 28.46 36.00 23.86
C ALA A 283 27.60 36.73 22.82
N GLU A 284 28.12 36.89 21.59
CA GLU A 284 27.41 37.57 20.50
C GLU A 284 26.00 37.01 20.31
N SER A 285 25.03 37.90 20.04
CA SER A 285 23.64 37.49 19.85
C SER A 285 23.50 36.67 18.59
N ASN A 286 22.92 35.48 18.70
CA ASN A 286 22.74 34.57 17.58
C ASN A 286 21.49 33.71 17.74
N ASN A 287 20.91 33.30 16.61
CA ASN A 287 19.89 32.27 16.59
C ASN A 287 20.57 30.89 16.64
N ASN A 288 20.11 30.03 17.55
CA ASN A 288 20.61 28.67 17.70
C ASN A 288 19.60 27.64 17.17
N SER A 289 18.29 27.89 17.32
CA SER A 289 17.24 27.01 16.82
C SER A 289 15.96 27.77 16.52
N VAL A 290 15.30 27.45 15.41
CA VAL A 290 13.97 27.97 15.09
C VAL A 290 13.12 26.78 14.65
N VAL A 291 12.04 26.51 15.38
CA VAL A 291 11.14 25.37 15.11
C VAL A 291 9.70 25.87 15.11
N GLN A 292 8.90 25.40 14.16
CA GLN A 292 7.47 25.67 14.07
C GLN A 292 6.76 24.47 13.44
N ASP A 293 5.46 24.37 13.66
CA ASP A 293 4.64 23.19 13.34
C ASP A 293 3.76 23.34 12.08
N GLY A 294 3.70 24.52 11.46
CA GLY A 294 2.89 24.77 10.26
C GLY A 294 3.59 24.38 8.97
N PHE A 295 2.82 24.24 7.89
CA PHE A 295 3.36 23.99 6.56
C PHE A 295 2.41 24.47 5.48
N THR A 296 2.99 24.85 4.34
CA THR A 296 2.23 25.23 3.15
C THR A 296 1.64 24.01 2.43
N THR A 297 0.80 24.26 1.43
CA THR A 297 0.28 23.21 0.55
C THR A 297 1.42 22.53 -0.21
N GLY A 298 1.30 21.23 -0.41
CA GLY A 298 2.27 20.42 -1.12
C GLY A 298 1.63 19.72 -2.32
N THR A 299 2.38 19.64 -3.41
CA THR A 299 2.04 18.78 -4.56
C THR A 299 2.65 17.41 -4.36
N LEU A 300 1.99 16.36 -4.85
CA LEU A 300 2.48 14.99 -4.77
C LEU A 300 3.81 14.84 -5.53
N VAL A 301 4.86 14.37 -4.85
CA VAL A 301 6.21 14.12 -5.39
C VAL A 301 6.50 12.63 -5.52
N GLY A 302 6.06 11.85 -4.53
CA GLY A 302 6.29 10.41 -4.49
C GLY A 302 5.15 9.67 -3.83
N LEU A 303 5.09 8.36 -4.08
CA LEU A 303 4.16 7.45 -3.45
C LEU A 303 4.96 6.36 -2.73
N SER A 304 4.42 5.89 -1.63
CA SER A 304 4.94 4.76 -0.88
C SER A 304 3.77 3.96 -0.34
N THR A 305 3.95 2.66 -0.15
CA THR A 305 2.93 1.78 0.40
C THR A 305 3.50 1.05 1.60
N THR A 306 2.75 1.05 2.69
CA THR A 306 3.10 0.37 3.95
C THR A 306 2.55 -1.06 3.99
N SER A 307 3.01 -1.88 4.95
CA SER A 307 2.61 -3.29 5.05
C SER A 307 1.12 -3.50 5.31
N ASP A 308 0.49 -2.53 6.00
CA ASP A 308 -0.96 -2.46 6.24
C ASP A 308 -1.77 -2.09 4.99
N GLY A 309 -1.12 -1.93 3.83
CA GLY A 309 -1.77 -1.58 2.58
C GLY A 309 -2.12 -0.11 2.44
N LYS A 310 -1.60 0.78 3.31
CA LYS A 310 -1.83 2.21 3.20
C LYS A 310 -0.88 2.84 2.18
N ILE A 311 -1.46 3.46 1.16
CA ILE A 311 -0.78 4.28 0.17
C ILE A 311 -0.60 5.68 0.76
N SER A 312 0.66 6.08 0.94
CA SER A 312 1.05 7.38 1.47
C SER A 312 1.74 8.21 0.39
N GLY A 313 1.33 9.48 0.27
CA GLY A 313 1.95 10.45 -0.63
C GLY A 313 3.03 11.25 0.09
N LEU A 314 4.21 11.35 -0.51
CA LEU A 314 5.24 12.31 -0.17
C LEU A 314 4.98 13.60 -0.95
N PHE A 315 4.87 14.72 -0.24
CA PHE A 315 4.55 16.02 -0.84
C PHE A 315 5.76 16.96 -0.89
N SER A 316 5.71 17.96 -1.77
CA SER A 316 6.78 18.95 -1.94
C SER A 316 7.03 19.83 -0.71
N ASN A 317 6.07 19.88 0.22
CA ASN A 317 6.21 20.53 1.53
C ASN A 317 6.94 19.66 2.57
N GLY A 318 7.44 18.48 2.18
CA GLY A 318 8.16 17.54 3.05
C GLY A 318 7.25 16.69 3.95
N GLN A 319 5.93 16.85 3.87
CA GLN A 319 4.98 16.05 4.64
C GLN A 319 4.66 14.75 3.92
N THR A 320 4.33 13.73 4.72
CA THR A 320 3.81 12.44 4.23
C THR A 320 2.41 12.25 4.77
N ASN A 321 1.42 12.15 3.87
CA ASN A 321 0.03 11.91 4.27
C ASN A 321 -0.44 10.55 3.76
N GLU A 322 -1.15 9.82 4.62
CA GLU A 322 -1.87 8.61 4.24
C GLU A 322 -3.09 9.00 3.40
N LEU A 323 -3.26 8.39 2.22
CA LEU A 323 -4.30 8.77 1.26
C LEU A 323 -5.40 7.72 1.17
N PHE A 324 -5.01 6.46 0.96
CA PHE A 324 -5.92 5.34 0.78
C PHE A 324 -5.35 4.08 1.42
N GLN A 325 -6.23 3.16 1.79
CA GLN A 325 -5.88 1.80 2.17
C GLN A 325 -6.43 0.82 1.14
N VAL A 326 -5.57 -0.02 0.58
CA VAL A 326 -5.97 -1.03 -0.42
C VAL A 326 -6.91 -2.06 0.21
N ALA A 327 -8.01 -2.35 -0.47
CA ALA A 327 -8.94 -3.39 -0.05
C ALA A 327 -8.49 -4.76 -0.57
N LEU A 328 -8.48 -5.74 0.33
CA LEU A 328 -8.26 -7.14 0.02
C LEU A 328 -9.56 -7.93 0.15
N ALA A 329 -9.69 -8.99 -0.62
CA ALA A 329 -10.76 -9.97 -0.49
C ALA A 329 -10.21 -11.37 -0.29
N ASP A 330 -10.83 -12.14 0.58
CA ASP A 330 -10.53 -13.56 0.77
C ASP A 330 -11.79 -14.40 0.54
N PHE A 331 -11.58 -15.68 0.25
CA PHE A 331 -12.62 -16.64 -0.06
C PHE A 331 -12.46 -17.87 0.80
N LEU A 332 -13.59 -18.46 1.22
CA LEU A 332 -13.56 -19.71 1.97
C LEU A 332 -12.93 -20.85 1.16
N ALA A 333 -13.19 -20.89 -0.15
CA ALA A 333 -12.62 -21.87 -1.07
C ALA A 333 -12.06 -21.20 -2.33
N PRO A 334 -10.80 -20.72 -2.33
CA PRO A 334 -10.20 -20.06 -3.48
C PRO A 334 -10.16 -20.93 -4.75
N SER A 335 -10.07 -22.26 -4.60
CA SER A 335 -10.11 -23.21 -5.72
C SER A 335 -11.40 -23.19 -6.53
N GLY A 336 -12.50 -22.68 -5.97
CA GLY A 336 -13.79 -22.53 -6.66
C GLY A 336 -13.89 -21.26 -7.50
N LEU A 337 -12.88 -20.39 -7.49
CA LEU A 337 -12.89 -19.16 -8.29
C LEU A 337 -12.87 -19.47 -9.79
N THR A 338 -13.63 -18.69 -10.56
CA THR A 338 -13.65 -18.84 -12.02
C THR A 338 -12.65 -17.89 -12.66
N ARG A 339 -11.82 -18.38 -13.59
CA ARG A 339 -10.90 -17.52 -14.35
C ARG A 339 -11.68 -16.72 -15.39
N GLN A 340 -11.47 -15.41 -15.42
CA GLN A 340 -12.08 -14.50 -16.41
C GLN A 340 -11.08 -14.09 -17.52
N GLY A 341 -9.90 -14.72 -17.54
CA GLY A 341 -8.77 -14.29 -18.37
C GLY A 341 -7.98 -13.16 -17.72
N GLN A 342 -6.85 -12.76 -18.32
CA GLN A 342 -6.05 -11.61 -17.86
C GLN A 342 -5.61 -11.68 -16.38
N ASN A 343 -5.43 -12.89 -15.82
CA ASN A 343 -5.17 -13.14 -14.39
C ASN A 343 -6.26 -12.63 -13.43
N LEU A 344 -7.49 -12.44 -13.94
CA LEU A 344 -8.65 -12.09 -13.14
C LEU A 344 -9.45 -13.34 -12.74
N PHE A 345 -10.00 -13.27 -11.54
CA PHE A 345 -10.89 -14.23 -10.95
C PHE A 345 -12.24 -13.60 -10.66
N ALA A 346 -13.31 -14.37 -10.81
CA ALA A 346 -14.66 -14.01 -10.37
C ALA A 346 -15.19 -15.03 -9.38
N GLU A 347 -16.03 -14.55 -8.46
CA GLU A 347 -16.73 -15.39 -7.50
C GLU A 347 -17.63 -16.42 -8.21
N SER A 348 -17.83 -17.55 -7.55
CA SER A 348 -18.73 -18.61 -7.97
C SER A 348 -19.51 -19.16 -6.78
N ALA A 349 -20.50 -20.01 -7.05
CA ALA A 349 -21.21 -20.72 -5.99
C ALA A 349 -20.29 -21.63 -5.16
N GLU A 350 -19.19 -22.12 -5.74
CA GLU A 350 -18.22 -22.99 -5.07
C GLU A 350 -17.18 -22.21 -4.26
N SER A 351 -16.83 -20.99 -4.67
CA SER A 351 -15.86 -20.16 -3.92
C SER A 351 -16.43 -19.60 -2.62
N GLY A 352 -17.76 -19.46 -2.56
CA GLY A 352 -18.45 -18.67 -1.56
C GLY A 352 -18.35 -17.17 -1.85
N GLN A 353 -18.97 -16.38 -0.98
CA GLN A 353 -18.95 -14.91 -1.08
C GLN A 353 -17.60 -14.35 -0.61
N PRO A 354 -17.12 -13.25 -1.21
CA PRO A 354 -15.90 -12.58 -0.81
C PRO A 354 -16.07 -11.93 0.55
N THR A 355 -15.16 -12.20 1.46
CA THR A 355 -14.97 -11.39 2.67
C THR A 355 -13.96 -10.31 2.35
N GLN A 356 -14.35 -9.03 2.40
CA GLN A 356 -13.43 -7.91 2.22
C GLN A 356 -12.85 -7.44 3.54
N GLY A 357 -11.60 -6.99 3.51
CA GLY A 357 -10.92 -6.41 4.64
C GLY A 357 -9.62 -5.73 4.24
N PHE A 358 -8.79 -5.47 5.23
CA PHE A 358 -7.50 -4.80 5.06
C PHE A 358 -6.36 -5.76 5.38
N ALA A 359 -5.17 -5.45 4.87
CA ALA A 359 -3.97 -6.20 5.17
C ALA A 359 -3.70 -6.28 6.69
N GLU A 360 -3.02 -7.35 7.10
CA GLU A 360 -2.66 -7.65 8.50
C GLU A 360 -3.85 -7.75 9.50
N THR A 361 -5.09 -7.70 9.02
CA THR A 361 -6.29 -7.82 9.85
C THR A 361 -7.01 -9.14 9.54
N GLY A 362 -7.62 -9.80 10.52
CA GLY A 362 -8.61 -10.87 10.25
C GLY A 362 -8.14 -12.07 9.42
N GLY A 363 -6.82 -12.35 9.35
CA GLY A 363 -6.25 -13.44 8.56
C GLY A 363 -5.79 -13.05 7.15
N PHE A 364 -5.95 -11.80 6.75
CA PHE A 364 -5.35 -11.25 5.53
C PHE A 364 -3.83 -11.17 5.65
N GLY A 365 -3.15 -11.39 4.53
CA GLY A 365 -1.71 -11.18 4.39
C GLY A 365 -1.29 -9.72 4.50
N ALA A 366 0.02 -9.49 4.50
CA ALA A 366 0.59 -8.15 4.42
C ALA A 366 0.71 -7.71 2.95
N ILE A 367 0.75 -6.40 2.69
CA ILE A 367 1.06 -5.85 1.36
C ILE A 367 2.53 -5.44 1.31
N VAL A 368 3.26 -5.93 0.32
CA VAL A 368 4.63 -5.49 0.07
C VAL A 368 4.60 -4.48 -1.07
N GLY A 369 4.89 -3.22 -0.75
CA GLY A 369 5.03 -2.17 -1.76
C GLY A 369 6.30 -2.34 -2.60
N GLN A 370 6.29 -1.77 -3.81
CA GLN A 370 7.43 -1.83 -4.73
C GLN A 370 7.89 -3.26 -5.03
N SER A 371 6.94 -4.19 -5.10
CA SER A 371 7.20 -5.61 -5.28
C SER A 371 6.09 -6.26 -6.09
N LEU A 372 6.44 -7.28 -6.86
CA LEU A 372 5.51 -8.07 -7.66
C LEU A 372 5.60 -9.54 -7.27
N GLU A 373 4.46 -10.22 -7.18
CA GLU A 373 4.41 -11.67 -6.99
C GLU A 373 4.62 -12.38 -8.33
N LEU A 374 5.64 -13.23 -8.44
CA LEU A 374 5.88 -14.06 -9.60
C LEU A 374 4.93 -15.28 -9.63
N SER A 375 4.96 -16.00 -10.74
CA SER A 375 4.27 -17.28 -10.86
C SER A 375 4.75 -18.26 -9.78
N ASN A 376 3.84 -19.07 -9.24
CA ASN A 376 4.19 -20.16 -8.33
C ASN A 376 4.59 -21.46 -9.06
N VAL A 377 4.76 -21.40 -10.38
CA VAL A 377 5.13 -22.55 -11.21
C VAL A 377 6.63 -22.81 -11.17
N ASP A 378 7.04 -24.00 -10.73
CA ASP A 378 8.42 -24.48 -10.86
C ASP A 378 8.63 -25.23 -12.20
N LEU A 379 9.49 -24.68 -13.06
CA LEU A 379 9.82 -25.29 -14.36
C LEU A 379 10.38 -26.71 -14.24
N ALA A 380 11.22 -26.98 -13.24
CA ALA A 380 11.82 -28.30 -13.09
C ALA A 380 10.75 -29.35 -12.79
N GLU A 381 9.82 -29.03 -11.89
CA GLU A 381 8.69 -29.90 -11.56
C GLU A 381 7.73 -30.06 -12.76
N GLN A 382 7.44 -28.98 -13.48
CA GLN A 382 6.58 -29.07 -14.68
C GLN A 382 7.22 -29.91 -15.79
N PHE A 383 8.53 -29.83 -16.02
CA PHE A 383 9.21 -30.67 -17.01
C PHE A 383 9.23 -32.15 -16.61
N VAL A 384 9.43 -32.47 -15.33
CA VAL A 384 9.34 -33.86 -14.84
C VAL A 384 7.93 -34.40 -15.04
N THR A 385 6.91 -33.63 -14.67
CA THR A 385 5.51 -33.99 -14.86
C THR A 385 5.19 -34.14 -16.35
N MET A 386 5.74 -33.26 -17.20
CA MET A 386 5.59 -33.34 -18.65
C MET A 386 6.13 -34.67 -19.20
N ILE A 387 7.33 -35.06 -18.79
CA ILE A 387 7.95 -36.31 -19.22
C ILE A 387 7.12 -37.52 -18.75
N GLN A 388 6.60 -37.49 -17.52
CA GLN A 388 5.75 -38.56 -16.99
C GLN A 388 4.45 -38.71 -17.79
N THR A 389 3.73 -37.61 -18.03
CA THR A 389 2.49 -37.64 -18.82
C THR A 389 2.75 -37.97 -20.29
N GLN A 390 3.88 -37.56 -20.87
CA GLN A 390 4.29 -37.98 -22.21
C GLN A 390 4.55 -39.49 -22.28
N GLN A 391 5.23 -40.07 -21.29
CA GLN A 391 5.43 -41.52 -21.21
C GLN A 391 4.10 -42.26 -21.02
N ALA A 392 3.19 -41.72 -20.21
CA ALA A 392 1.84 -42.28 -20.03
C ALA A 392 1.03 -42.24 -21.34
N PHE A 393 1.07 -41.14 -22.09
CA PHE A 393 0.46 -41.03 -23.42
C PHE A 393 1.02 -42.08 -24.40
N GLN A 394 2.35 -42.24 -24.44
CA GLN A 394 3.00 -43.26 -25.28
C GLN A 394 2.60 -44.68 -24.87
N ALA A 395 2.47 -44.95 -23.57
CA ALA A 395 2.01 -46.24 -23.07
C ALA A 395 0.56 -46.53 -23.50
N SER A 396 -0.35 -45.56 -23.38
CA SER A 396 -1.73 -45.67 -23.87
C SER A 396 -1.80 -45.92 -25.38
N ALA A 397 -0.96 -45.24 -26.17
CA ALA A 397 -0.88 -45.46 -27.62
C ALA A 397 -0.40 -46.88 -27.97
N ARG A 398 0.57 -47.44 -27.22
CA ARG A 398 1.03 -48.83 -27.42
C ARG A 398 -0.07 -49.86 -27.12
N ILE A 399 -0.98 -49.60 -26.16
CA ILE A 399 -2.13 -50.48 -25.92
C ILE A 399 -3.02 -50.56 -27.17
N ILE A 400 -3.23 -49.43 -27.86
CA ILE A 400 -4.02 -49.37 -29.09
C ILE A 400 -3.33 -50.18 -30.19
N THR A 401 -2.04 -49.98 -30.44
CA THR A 401 -1.31 -50.71 -31.49
C THR A 401 -1.28 -52.22 -31.23
N THR A 402 -1.00 -52.63 -30.00
CA THR A 402 -1.01 -54.07 -29.65
C THR A 402 -2.39 -54.70 -29.79
N THR A 403 -3.46 -53.96 -29.50
CA THR A 403 -4.83 -54.45 -29.69
C THR A 403 -5.18 -54.56 -31.17
N ASP A 404 -4.73 -53.61 -31.99
CA ASP A 404 -4.91 -53.61 -33.45
C ASP A 404 -4.18 -54.79 -34.13
N ASP A 405 -2.95 -55.06 -33.68
CA ASP A 405 -2.17 -56.22 -34.14
C ASP A 405 -2.90 -57.54 -33.82
N LEU A 406 -3.44 -57.67 -32.59
CA LEU A 406 -4.21 -58.87 -32.17
C LEU A 406 -5.53 -59.01 -32.94
N LEU A 407 -6.23 -57.92 -33.22
CA LEU A 407 -7.44 -57.94 -34.03
C LEU A 407 -7.15 -58.36 -35.47
N THR A 408 -6.07 -57.85 -36.05
CA THR A 408 -5.61 -58.24 -37.39
C THR A 408 -5.28 -59.73 -37.45
N GLU A 409 -4.55 -60.26 -36.46
CA GLU A 409 -4.25 -61.69 -36.38
C GLU A 409 -5.53 -62.53 -36.21
N ALA A 410 -6.47 -62.10 -35.37
CA ALA A 410 -7.75 -62.77 -35.18
C ALA A 410 -8.59 -62.81 -36.46
N VAL A 411 -8.59 -61.74 -37.27
CA VAL A 411 -9.27 -61.70 -38.57
C VAL A 411 -8.60 -62.67 -39.56
N ASN A 412 -7.27 -62.76 -39.55
CA ASN A 412 -6.53 -63.69 -40.41
C ASN A 412 -6.77 -65.16 -40.03
N LEU A 413 -7.09 -65.45 -38.77
CA LEU A 413 -7.41 -66.80 -38.26
C LEU A 413 -8.76 -67.35 -38.76
N VAL A 414 -9.68 -66.47 -39.15
CA VAL A 414 -11.03 -66.83 -39.65
C VAL A 414 -11.04 -67.07 -41.16
N ARG A 415 -9.98 -66.68 -41.87
CA ARG A 415 -9.84 -66.79 -43.32
C ARG A 415 -9.03 -68.02 -43.70
#